data_AF-A0A969AKV7-F1
#
_entry.id   AF-A0A969AKV7-F1
#
_cell.length_a   1.000
_cell.length_b   1.000
_cell.length_c   1.000
_cell.angle_alpha   90.00
_cell.angle_beta   90.00
_cell.angle_gamma   90.00
#
_symmetry.space_group_name_H-M   'P 1'
#
loop_
_entity.id
_entity.type
_entity.pdbx_description
1 polymer ?
#
loop_
_entity_poly.entity_id
_entity_poly.type
_entity_poly.pdbx_seq_one_letter_code
_entity_poly.pdbx_strand_id
1 'polypeptide(L)'
;MIASDSLRADHLSCNGYPRATSPHIDALASEGVNFTNCLVPTASTHESWVSIFSSLEPRDHGLRHMFPSREMVERIERELDFLPAALRREGYATAAIGDGAAPPSASSTWGSRRWT
;
A
#
# COMPACT_ATOMS: atom_id res chain seq x y z
N MET A 1 4.19 -7.28 -2.75
CA MET A 1 2.85 -6.99 -2.21
C MET A 1 1.99 -6.45 -3.34
N ILE A 2 0.73 -6.89 -3.44
CA ILE A 2 -0.26 -6.34 -4.38
C ILE A 2 -1.30 -5.63 -3.54
N ALA A 3 -1.66 -4.40 -3.94
CA ALA A 3 -2.74 -3.65 -3.32
C ALA A 3 -3.58 -3.01 -4.42
N SER A 4 -4.87 -2.78 -4.13
CA SER A 4 -5.79 -2.07 -5.02
C SER A 4 -6.28 -0.82 -4.33
N ASP A 5 -6.27 0.30 -5.04
CA ASP A 5 -6.88 1.54 -4.54
C ASP A 5 -8.40 1.47 -4.64
N SER A 6 -9.08 1.99 -3.63
CA SER A 6 -10.54 2.12 -3.56
C SER A 6 -11.33 0.83 -3.77
N LEU A 7 -10.71 -0.34 -3.57
CA LEU A 7 -11.37 -1.64 -3.68
C LEU A 7 -12.18 -1.94 -2.42
N ARG A 8 -13.48 -2.18 -2.60
CA ARG A 8 -14.32 -2.71 -1.53
C ARG A 8 -14.28 -4.24 -1.52
N ALA A 9 -14.14 -4.82 -0.34
CA ALA A 9 -14.09 -6.27 -0.17
C ALA A 9 -15.39 -6.96 -0.64
N ASP A 10 -16.56 -6.32 -0.47
CA ASP A 10 -17.86 -6.86 -0.87
C ASP A 10 -18.14 -6.80 -2.39
N HIS A 11 -17.21 -6.24 -3.17
CA HIS A 11 -17.27 -6.22 -4.64
C HIS A 11 -16.40 -7.29 -5.31
N LEU A 12 -15.83 -8.20 -4.53
CA LEU A 12 -15.14 -9.40 -5.01
C LEU A 12 -16.11 -10.57 -5.07
N SER A 13 -16.14 -11.32 -6.17
CA SER A 13 -17.04 -12.48 -6.33
C SER A 13 -16.76 -13.58 -5.31
N CYS A 14 -15.50 -13.79 -4.92
CA CYS A 14 -15.13 -14.69 -3.83
C CYS A 14 -15.67 -14.28 -2.44
N ASN A 15 -16.14 -13.02 -2.29
CA ASN A 15 -16.78 -12.52 -1.08
C ASN A 15 -18.31 -12.36 -1.22
N GLY A 16 -18.91 -12.99 -2.24
CA GLY A 16 -20.36 -13.03 -2.42
C GLY A 16 -20.94 -11.95 -3.34
N TYR A 17 -20.09 -11.20 -4.07
CA TYR A 17 -20.58 -10.27 -5.08
C TYR A 17 -21.29 -11.01 -6.24
N PRO A 18 -22.50 -10.61 -6.68
CA PRO A 18 -23.29 -11.39 -7.63
C PRO A 18 -22.73 -11.39 -9.06
N ARG A 19 -21.75 -10.52 -9.37
CA ARG A 19 -21.10 -10.45 -10.67
C ARG A 19 -19.70 -11.05 -10.57
N ALA A 20 -19.28 -11.83 -11.56
CA ALA A 20 -17.93 -12.38 -11.67
C ALA A 20 -16.92 -11.28 -12.09
N THR A 21 -16.59 -10.38 -11.16
CA THR A 21 -15.71 -9.23 -11.39
C THR A 21 -14.24 -9.53 -11.11
N SER A 22 -13.94 -10.61 -10.37
CA SER A 22 -12.60 -10.84 -9.84
C SER A 22 -12.06 -12.27 -10.06
N PRO A 23 -12.19 -12.89 -11.26
CA PRO A 23 -11.89 -14.31 -11.46
C PRO A 23 -10.47 -14.73 -11.03
N HIS A 24 -9.46 -13.87 -11.22
CA HIS A 24 -8.09 -14.16 -10.78
C HIS A 24 -7.88 -14.03 -9.27
N ILE A 25 -8.60 -13.10 -8.62
CA ILE A 25 -8.57 -12.97 -7.16
C ILE A 25 -9.33 -14.14 -6.52
N ASP A 26 -10.42 -14.59 -7.16
CA ASP A 26 -11.19 -15.75 -6.72
C ASP A 26 -10.34 -17.04 -6.77
N ALA A 27 -9.59 -17.24 -7.87
CA ALA A 27 -8.65 -18.34 -7.98
C ALA A 27 -7.58 -18.28 -6.87
N LEU A 28 -6.96 -17.12 -6.65
CA LEU A 28 -5.98 -16.92 -5.58
C LEU A 28 -6.57 -17.18 -4.19
N ALA A 29 -7.81 -16.74 -3.94
CA ALA A 29 -8.51 -16.99 -2.68
C ALA A 29 -8.82 -18.47 -2.47
N SER A 30 -9.07 -19.23 -3.54
CA SER A 30 -9.35 -20.67 -3.47
C SER A 30 -8.11 -21.52 -3.19
N GLU A 31 -6.92 -21.03 -3.54
CA GLU A 31 -5.63 -21.67 -3.31
C GLU A 31 -4.92 -21.17 -2.04
N GLY A 32 -5.48 -20.16 -1.37
CA GLY A 32 -4.84 -19.46 -0.24
C GLY A 32 -5.76 -19.26 0.97
N VAL A 33 -5.52 -18.18 1.70
CA VAL A 33 -6.32 -17.79 2.86
C VAL A 33 -7.03 -16.47 2.54
N ASN A 34 -8.36 -16.47 2.66
CA ASN A 34 -9.18 -15.28 2.53
C ASN A 34 -9.54 -14.72 3.92
N PHE A 35 -8.96 -13.59 4.29
CA PHE A 35 -9.26 -12.90 5.54
C PHE A 35 -10.54 -12.06 5.39
N THR A 36 -11.63 -12.52 5.98
CA THR A 36 -12.92 -11.81 5.95
C THR A 36 -13.00 -10.64 6.94
N ASN A 37 -12.02 -10.54 7.86
CA ASN A 37 -11.87 -9.44 8.80
C ASN A 37 -10.45 -8.87 8.73
N CYS A 38 -10.18 -8.09 7.69
CA CYS A 38 -8.92 -7.39 7.45
C CYS A 38 -9.19 -5.88 7.49
N LEU A 39 -8.67 -5.20 8.51
CA LEU A 39 -9.02 -3.80 8.81
C LEU A 39 -7.85 -2.87 8.48
N VAL A 40 -8.18 -1.65 8.06
CA VAL A 40 -7.23 -0.54 7.89
C VAL A 40 -7.36 0.43 9.09
N PRO A 41 -6.28 1.10 9.50
CA PRO A 41 -6.33 2.01 10.64
C PRO A 41 -7.16 3.27 10.35
N THR A 42 -7.27 3.68 9.09
CA THR A 42 -8.04 4.85 8.66
C THR A 42 -8.48 4.74 7.20
N ALA A 43 -9.60 5.37 6.85
CA ALA A 43 -10.11 5.43 5.47
C ALA A 43 -9.41 6.52 4.64
N SER A 44 -8.07 6.52 4.66
CA SER A 44 -7.20 7.48 3.97
C SER A 44 -6.07 6.72 3.29
N THR A 45 -5.94 6.88 1.98
CA THR A 45 -4.98 6.12 1.15
C THR A 45 -3.54 6.35 1.62
N HIS A 46 -3.11 7.61 1.75
CA HIS A 46 -1.73 7.94 2.09
C HIS A 46 -1.38 7.50 3.52
N GLU A 47 -2.28 7.71 4.48
CA GLU A 47 -2.06 7.28 5.87
C GLU A 47 -1.96 5.76 5.97
N SER A 48 -2.87 5.03 5.33
CA SER A 48 -2.86 3.56 5.33
C SER A 48 -1.59 2.99 4.72
N TRP A 49 -1.07 3.60 3.65
CA TRP A 49 0.21 3.20 3.05
C TRP A 49 1.38 3.38 4.01
N VAL A 50 1.46 4.51 4.70
CA VAL A 50 2.50 4.74 5.72
C VAL A 50 2.35 3.74 6.86
N SER A 51 1.13 3.47 7.33
CA SER A 51 0.89 2.50 8.40
C SER A 51 1.33 1.09 8.00
N ILE A 52 0.93 0.60 6.81
CA ILE A 52 1.29 -0.74 6.32
C ILE A 52 2.80 -0.93 6.24
N PHE A 53 3.55 0.08 5.78
CA PHE A 53 4.99 -0.06 5.59
C PHE A 53 5.83 0.30 6.81
N SER A 54 5.35 1.14 7.72
CA SER A 54 6.07 1.48 8.96
C SER A 54 5.68 0.61 10.15
N SER A 55 4.59 -0.17 10.03
CA SER A 55 3.99 -0.91 11.14
C SER A 55 3.55 0.00 12.32
N LEU A 56 3.21 1.25 12.04
CA LEU A 56 2.78 2.24 13.02
C LEU A 56 1.34 2.69 12.75
N GLU A 57 0.63 3.09 13.80
CA GLU A 57 -0.68 3.73 13.67
C GLU A 57 -0.52 5.18 13.14
N PRO A 58 -1.56 5.78 12.52
CA PRO A 58 -1.54 7.16 12.07
C PRO A 58 -1.17 8.18 13.15
N ARG A 59 -1.37 7.84 14.42
CA ARG A 59 -0.99 8.73 15.53
C ARG A 59 0.52 8.76 15.74
N ASP A 60 1.20 7.65 15.46
CA ASP A 60 2.60 7.43 15.80
C ASP A 60 3.51 7.75 14.62
N HIS A 61 3.09 7.48 13.37
CA HIS A 61 3.85 7.88 12.18
C HIS A 61 3.62 9.35 11.75
N GLY A 62 2.72 10.07 12.43
CA GLY A 62 2.57 11.52 12.29
C GLY A 62 1.90 12.04 11.02
N LEU A 63 1.49 11.17 10.08
CA LEU A 63 0.73 11.54 8.89
C LEU A 63 -0.76 11.36 9.19
N ARG A 64 -1.53 12.44 9.05
CA ARG A 64 -2.91 12.54 9.59
C ARG A 64 -3.97 12.97 8.56
N HIS A 65 -3.57 13.12 7.30
CA HIS A 65 -4.47 13.49 6.22
C HIS A 65 -3.92 13.04 4.87
N MET A 66 -4.81 12.90 3.88
CA MET A 66 -4.51 12.38 2.54
C MET A 66 -3.55 13.26 1.72
N PHE A 67 -3.53 14.57 1.97
CA PHE A 67 -2.79 15.55 1.17
C PHE A 67 -1.72 16.28 2.00
N PRO A 68 -0.68 15.59 2.49
CA PRO A 68 0.41 16.19 3.26
C PRO A 68 1.24 17.15 2.42
N SER A 69 1.93 18.09 3.08
CA SER A 69 2.95 18.89 2.41
C SER A 69 4.16 18.02 2.04
N ARG A 70 4.88 18.42 0.99
CA ARG A 70 6.12 17.72 0.57
C ARG A 70 7.14 17.65 1.71
N GLU A 71 7.29 18.73 2.48
CA GLU A 71 8.20 18.79 3.63
C GLU A 71 7.83 17.77 4.71
N MET A 72 6.53 17.60 4.99
CA MET A 72 6.05 16.61 5.95
C MET A 72 6.37 15.18 5.49
N VAL A 73 6.13 14.88 4.21
CA VAL A 73 6.45 13.57 3.61
C VAL A 73 7.94 13.28 3.70
N GLU A 74 8.78 14.23 3.29
CA GLU A 74 10.25 14.09 3.37
C GLU A 74 10.76 13.91 4.80
N ARG A 75 10.14 14.57 5.79
CA ARG A 75 10.49 14.39 7.20
C ARG A 75 10.18 12.96 7.65
N ILE A 76 8.97 12.48 7.40
CA ILE A 76 8.51 11.14 7.78
C ILE A 76 9.37 10.07 7.14
N GLU A 77 9.75 10.24 5.87
CA GLU A 77 10.65 9.35 5.15
C GLU A 77 12.05 9.23 5.76
N ARG A 78 12.56 10.31 6.36
CA ARG A 78 13.86 10.30 7.04
C ARG A 78 13.79 9.72 8.45
N GLU A 79 12.65 9.87 9.12
CA GLU A 79 12.50 9.53 10.54
C GLU A 79 12.07 8.08 10.78
N LEU A 80 11.39 7.45 9.81
CA LEU A 80 10.81 6.11 9.98
C LEU A 80 11.60 5.03 9.21
N ASP A 81 11.71 3.84 9.81
CA ASP A 81 12.20 2.65 9.13
C ASP A 81 11.02 1.93 8.47
N PHE A 82 11.00 1.93 7.13
CA PHE A 82 9.94 1.29 6.35
C PHE A 82 10.35 -0.13 5.95
N LEU A 83 9.36 -1.03 5.87
CA LEU A 83 9.55 -2.43 5.50
C LEU A 83 10.42 -2.62 4.24
N PRO A 84 10.26 -1.88 3.13
CA PRO A 84 11.15 -2.03 1.97
C PRO A 84 12.62 -1.67 2.28
N ALA A 85 12.86 -0.67 3.13
CA ALA A 85 14.23 -0.32 3.54
C ALA A 85 14.82 -1.42 4.43
N ALA A 86 14.06 -1.93 5.39
CA ALA A 86 14.45 -3.05 6.22
C ALA A 86 14.80 -4.30 5.38
N LEU A 87 13.95 -4.66 4.41
CA LEU A 87 14.19 -5.78 3.48
C LEU A 87 15.46 -5.58 2.63
N ARG A 88 15.74 -4.36 2.17
CA ARG A 88 16.97 -4.07 1.43
C ARG A 88 18.24 -4.30 2.25
N ARG A 89 18.21 -3.96 3.55
CA ARG A 89 19.36 -4.23 4.43
C ARG A 89 19.64 -5.74 4.55
N GLU A 90 18.59 -6.55 4.48
CA GLU A 90 18.67 -8.02 4.47
C GLU A 90 18.99 -8.61 3.07
N GLY A 91 19.35 -7.77 2.09
CA GLY A 91 19.78 -8.20 0.76
C GLY A 91 18.65 -8.45 -0.24
N TYR A 92 17.40 -8.12 0.08
CA TYR A 92 16.30 -8.22 -0.87
C TYR A 92 16.31 -7.06 -1.86
N ALA A 93 16.10 -7.37 -3.14
CA ALA A 93 15.76 -6.37 -4.14
C ALA A 93 14.30 -5.93 -3.92
N THR A 94 14.10 -4.63 -3.75
CA THR A 94 12.76 -4.04 -3.55
C THR A 94 12.43 -3.06 -4.66
N ALA A 95 11.20 -3.10 -5.14
CA ALA A 95 10.67 -2.20 -6.15
C ALA A 95 9.21 -1.87 -5.82
N ALA A 96 8.74 -0.72 -6.29
CA ALA A 96 7.32 -0.37 -6.30
C ALA A 96 6.92 0.07 -7.69
N ILE A 97 5.74 -0.37 -8.12
CA ILE A 97 5.14 -0.08 -9.41
C ILE A 97 3.70 0.32 -9.10
N GLY A 98 3.32 1.54 -9.47
CA GLY A 98 2.01 2.10 -9.14
C GLY A 98 1.94 3.60 -9.41
N ASP A 99 0.92 4.24 -8.85
CA ASP A 99 0.58 5.66 -9.03
C ASP A 99 1.36 6.61 -8.11
N GLY A 100 2.26 6.08 -7.26
CA GLY A 100 3.10 6.88 -6.38
C GLY A 100 2.48 7.23 -5.02
N ALA A 101 1.35 6.63 -4.65
CA ALA A 101 0.76 6.80 -3.32
C ALA A 101 1.56 6.12 -2.19
N ALA A 102 2.43 5.15 -2.54
CA ALA A 102 3.34 4.50 -1.60
C ALA A 102 4.58 5.38 -1.31
N PRO A 103 5.15 5.31 -0.09
CA PRO A 103 6.36 6.06 0.25
C PRO A 103 7.50 5.74 -0.74
N PRO A 104 8.31 6.74 -1.18
CA PRO A 104 9.42 6.60 -2.11
C PRO A 104 10.49 5.61 -1.67
N SER A 105 10.63 5.35 -0.37
CA SER A 105 11.51 4.29 0.13
C SER A 105 11.10 2.90 -0.38
N ALA A 106 9.89 2.72 -0.94
CA ALA A 106 9.44 1.52 -1.64
C ALA A 106 9.72 1.57 -3.16
N SER A 107 9.90 2.74 -3.77
CA SER A 107 9.97 2.89 -5.23
C SER A 107 11.41 2.83 -5.75
N SER A 108 11.69 1.78 -6.52
CA SER A 108 12.65 1.90 -7.61
C SER A 108 12.00 2.83 -8.65
N THR A 109 12.55 4.03 -8.81
CA THR A 109 12.15 5.00 -9.83
C THR A 109 12.25 4.38 -11.22
N TRP A 110 11.11 3.93 -11.74
CA TRP A 110 10.93 3.64 -13.16
C TRP A 110 9.74 4.46 -13.66
N GLY A 111 10.02 5.57 -14.37
CA GLY A 111 9.07 6.14 -15.31
C GLY A 111 8.37 7.47 -14.96
N SER A 112 9.11 8.52 -14.58
CA SER A 112 8.74 9.89 -14.98
C SER A 112 9.74 10.44 -16.01
N ARG A 113 9.97 9.68 -17.09
CA ARG A 113 10.42 10.32 -18.32
C ARG A 113 9.22 11.10 -18.85
N ARG A 114 9.29 12.42 -18.69
CA ARG A 114 8.44 13.36 -19.44
C ARG A 114 8.44 12.89 -20.90
N TRP A 115 7.26 12.54 -21.41
CA TRP A 115 7.06 12.55 -22.85
C TRP A 115 7.19 14.01 -23.27
N THR A 116 8.26 14.30 -24.01
CA THR A 116 8.45 15.55 -24.75
C THR A 116 7.30 15.76 -25.72
#